data_AF-A0AAP2ZCT9-F1
#
_entry.id   AF-A0AAP2ZCT9-F1
#
_cell.length_a   1.000
_cell.length_b   1.000
_cell.length_c   1.000
_cell.angle_alpha   90.00
_cell.angle_beta   90.00
_cell.angle_gamma   90.00
#
_symmetry.space_group_name_H-M   'P 1'
#
loop_
_entity.id
_entity.type
_entity.pdbx_description
1 polymer ?
#
loop_
_entity_poly.entity_id
_entity_poly.type
_entity_poly.pdbx_seq_one_letter_code
_entity_poly.pdbx_strand_id
1 'polypeptide(L)'
;MTNSDGYAKLSEDRCAVKIYPEESVAEQWKDEAEEQELSLSRYLQNLIHEARSYRQHGLVHQDGSQKRIQELEQQIGQLQKRLEEKESESSEAVSFDPETLKQEVLTGQYQSLEEILRRIVETGILDDVIRVPVENQLYFLAAQNEVEYERGWGWKLTGNEVSQ
;
A
#
# COMPACT_ATOMS: atom_id res chain seq x y z
N MET A 1 30.24 52.03 32.01
CA MET A 1 29.88 50.63 32.30
C MET A 1 28.62 50.30 31.51
N THR A 2 28.73 49.53 30.43
CA THR A 2 27.59 48.84 29.78
C THR A 2 28.17 47.74 28.89
N ASN A 3 28.48 46.60 29.49
CA ASN A 3 28.67 45.35 28.74
C ASN A 3 27.47 44.47 29.09
N SER A 4 26.42 44.53 28.28
CA SER A 4 25.36 43.52 28.32
C SER A 4 25.85 42.31 27.54
N ASP A 5 26.53 41.45 28.28
CA ASP A 5 26.92 40.11 27.87
C ASP A 5 25.65 39.28 27.73
N GLY A 6 25.33 38.85 26.51
CA GLY A 6 24.01 38.29 26.23
C GLY A 6 23.81 37.73 24.83
N TYR A 7 24.88 37.22 24.20
CA TYR A 7 24.72 36.32 23.06
C TYR A 7 25.29 34.96 23.46
N ALA A 8 24.39 34.10 23.93
CA ALA A 8 24.62 32.66 23.95
C ALA A 8 25.21 32.25 22.60
N LYS A 9 26.38 31.60 22.63
CA LYS A 9 27.08 31.08 21.45
C LYS A 9 26.07 30.35 20.56
N LEU A 10 25.73 30.98 19.43
CA LEU A 10 25.05 30.32 18.33
C LEU A 10 25.92 29.12 17.94
N SER A 11 25.31 27.94 17.81
CA SER A 11 25.97 26.74 17.27
C SER A 11 26.74 27.09 15.99
N GLU A 12 27.88 26.44 15.73
CA GLU A 12 28.87 26.80 14.69
C GLU A 12 28.29 27.00 13.27
N ASP A 13 27.05 26.56 13.05
CA ASP A 13 26.34 26.59 11.76
C ASP A 13 25.23 27.67 11.65
N ARG A 14 25.10 28.57 12.63
CA ARG A 14 24.07 29.62 12.64
C ARG A 14 24.68 31.01 12.53
N CYS A 15 24.34 31.71 11.44
CA CYS A 15 24.72 33.10 11.22
C CYS A 15 23.51 34.04 11.46
N ALA A 16 23.75 35.17 12.13
CA ALA A 16 22.75 36.21 12.29
C ALA A 16 22.76 37.13 11.06
N VAL A 17 21.62 37.23 10.37
CA VAL A 17 21.43 38.12 9.23
C VAL A 17 20.54 39.28 9.66
N LYS A 18 20.99 40.52 9.42
CA LYS A 18 20.18 41.73 9.63
C LYS A 18 19.42 42.05 8.36
N ILE A 19 18.12 42.24 8.48
CA ILE A 19 17.23 42.69 7.40
C ILE A 19 16.67 44.06 7.77
N TYR A 20 16.42 44.89 6.75
CA TYR A 20 15.94 46.26 6.90
C TYR A 20 14.64 46.46 6.11
N PRO A 21 13.51 45.90 6.59
CA PRO A 21 12.19 46.17 6.04
C PRO A 21 11.69 47.57 6.45
N GLU A 22 10.60 48.03 5.82
CA GLU A 22 9.83 49.18 6.32
C GLU A 22 9.25 48.88 7.70
N GLU A 23 9.08 49.92 8.53
CA GLU A 23 8.64 49.79 9.92
C GLU A 23 7.25 49.13 10.02
N SER A 24 6.33 49.49 9.12
CA SER A 24 4.99 48.89 9.01
C SER A 24 5.03 47.38 8.75
N VAL A 25 5.94 46.94 7.87
CA VAL A 25 6.09 45.52 7.49
C VAL A 25 6.76 44.72 8.62
N ALA A 26 7.70 45.34 9.33
CA ALA A 26 8.35 44.72 10.48
C ALA A 26 7.35 44.45 11.63
N GLU A 27 6.43 45.40 11.87
CA GLU A 27 5.39 45.28 12.87
C GLU A 27 4.38 44.20 12.48
N GLN A 28 3.93 44.17 11.22
CA GLN A 28 3.08 43.10 10.70
C GLN A 28 3.68 41.70 10.91
N TRP A 29 4.96 41.50 10.57
CA TRP A 29 5.60 40.19 10.80
C TRP A 29 5.72 39.82 12.27
N LYS A 30 5.80 40.81 13.16
CA LYS A 30 5.84 40.57 14.60
C LYS A 30 4.47 40.15 15.12
N ASP A 31 3.41 40.83 14.68
CA ASP A 31 2.04 40.50 15.03
C ASP A 31 1.65 39.10 14.50
N GLU A 32 1.96 38.82 13.24
CA GLU A 32 1.73 37.49 12.62
C GLU A 32 2.51 36.38 13.33
N ALA A 33 3.72 36.66 13.79
CA ALA A 33 4.51 35.69 14.56
C ALA A 33 3.92 35.45 15.95
N GLU A 34 3.42 36.49 16.62
CA GLU A 34 2.74 36.39 17.93
C GLU A 34 1.43 35.61 17.81
N GLU A 35 0.63 35.85 16.78
CA GLU A 35 -0.60 35.10 16.50
C GLU A 35 -0.35 33.60 16.31
N GLN A 36 0.80 33.24 15.74
CA GLN A 36 1.19 31.84 15.51
C GLN A 36 1.98 31.24 16.68
N GLU A 37 2.16 31.96 17.79
CA GLU A 37 3.00 31.56 18.94
C GLU A 37 4.45 31.23 18.55
N LEU A 38 4.99 31.91 17.53
CA LEU A 38 6.33 31.70 16.99
C LEU A 38 7.28 32.86 17.30
N SER A 39 8.58 32.58 17.37
CA SER A 39 9.59 33.65 17.37
C SER A 39 9.68 34.30 15.99
N LEU A 40 9.87 35.62 15.92
CA LEU A 40 10.03 36.37 14.67
C LEU A 40 11.07 35.73 13.73
N SER A 41 12.19 35.26 14.28
CA SER A 41 13.23 34.55 13.51
C SER A 41 12.73 33.26 12.86
N ARG A 42 11.87 32.50 13.54
CA ARG A 42 11.30 31.23 13.05
C ARG A 42 10.19 31.50 12.05
N TYR A 43 9.38 32.52 12.29
CA TYR A 43 8.37 33.00 11.36
C TYR A 43 8.99 33.39 10.00
N LEU A 44 10.03 34.23 10.02
CA LEU A 44 10.74 34.64 8.80
C LEU A 44 11.43 33.46 8.09
N GLN A 45 11.99 32.51 8.85
CA GLN A 45 12.56 31.30 8.26
C GLN A 45 11.49 30.48 7.54
N ASN A 46 10.31 30.32 8.13
CA ASN A 46 9.19 29.61 7.50
C ASN A 46 8.78 30.27 6.18
N LEU A 47 8.59 31.59 6.18
CA LEU A 47 8.28 32.35 4.95
C LEU A 47 9.36 32.17 3.87
N ILE A 48 10.63 32.16 4.24
CA ILE A 48 11.75 31.92 3.30
C ILE A 48 11.70 30.49 2.75
N HIS A 49 11.43 29.50 3.61
CA HIS A 49 11.30 28.10 3.20
C HIS A 49 10.11 27.90 2.26
N GLU A 50 8.97 28.52 2.55
CA GLU A 50 7.78 28.50 1.71
C GLU A 50 8.08 29.12 0.34
N ALA A 51 8.66 30.32 0.30
CA ALA A 51 9.08 30.99 -0.93
C ALA A 51 10.10 30.18 -1.74
N ARG A 52 11.01 29.46 -1.08
CA ARG A 52 11.95 28.55 -1.75
C ARG A 52 11.24 27.32 -2.32
N SER A 53 10.32 26.73 -1.57
CA SER A 53 9.48 25.62 -2.01
C SER A 53 8.66 26.00 -3.24
N TYR A 54 8.01 27.17 -3.23
CA TYR A 54 7.28 27.70 -4.38
C TYR A 54 8.14 27.82 -5.64
N ARG A 55 9.39 28.29 -5.51
CA ARG A 55 10.30 28.40 -6.66
C ARG A 55 10.77 27.04 -7.18
N GLN A 56 10.94 26.05 -6.30
CA GLN A 56 11.45 24.73 -6.67
C GLN A 56 10.36 23.80 -7.23
N HIS A 57 9.15 23.89 -6.69
CA HIS A 57 8.07 22.94 -6.99
C HIS A 57 6.84 23.57 -7.63
N GLY A 58 6.84 24.90 -7.84
CA GLY A 58 5.64 25.63 -8.26
C GLY A 58 4.58 25.67 -7.15
N LEU A 59 3.50 26.42 -7.37
CA LEU A 59 2.35 26.48 -6.46
C LEU A 59 1.80 25.07 -6.22
N VAL A 60 2.17 24.45 -5.10
CA VAL A 60 1.38 23.37 -4.52
C VAL A 60 0.18 24.02 -3.85
N HIS A 61 -0.73 24.54 -4.67
CA HIS A 61 -2.07 24.83 -4.22
C HIS A 61 -2.67 23.52 -3.69
N GLN A 62 -3.32 23.59 -2.53
CA GLN A 62 -4.07 22.47 -1.95
C GLN A 62 -5.07 21.84 -2.97
N ASP A 63 -5.51 22.58 -3.98
CA ASP A 63 -6.35 22.10 -5.08
C ASP A 63 -5.68 21.05 -5.99
N GLY A 64 -4.39 21.23 -6.31
CA GLY A 64 -3.63 20.29 -7.15
C GLY A 64 -3.32 19.01 -6.38
N SER A 65 -2.99 19.16 -5.10
CA SER A 65 -2.78 18.04 -4.17
C SER A 65 -4.06 17.24 -3.97
N GLN A 66 -5.22 17.89 -3.80
CA GLN A 66 -6.50 17.20 -3.66
C GLN A 66 -6.91 16.45 -4.93
N LYS A 67 -6.74 17.06 -6.12
CA LYS A 67 -6.97 16.35 -7.39
C LYS A 67 -6.03 15.17 -7.56
N ARG A 68 -4.76 15.33 -7.21
CA ARG A 68 -3.78 14.24 -7.29
C ARG A 68 -4.07 13.13 -6.28
N ILE A 69 -4.52 13.48 -5.08
CA ILE A 69 -4.96 12.53 -4.06
C ILE A 69 -6.19 11.76 -4.56
N GLN A 70 -7.21 12.43 -5.12
CA GLN A 70 -8.38 11.76 -5.70
C GLN A 70 -8.02 10.84 -6.87
N GLU A 71 -7.12 11.26 -7.77
CA GLU A 71 -6.63 10.41 -8.85
C GLU A 71 -5.91 9.17 -8.31
N LEU A 72 -5.07 9.35 -7.28
CA LEU A 72 -4.35 8.25 -6.65
C LEU A 72 -5.30 7.32 -5.89
N GLU A 73 -6.30 7.84 -5.20
CA GLU A 73 -7.34 7.06 -4.53
C GLU A 73 -8.18 6.26 -5.53
N GLN A 74 -8.55 6.86 -6.67
CA GLN A 74 -9.20 6.14 -7.77
C GLN A 74 -8.31 5.04 -8.34
N GLN A 75 -7.02 5.32 -8.54
CA GLN A 75 -6.07 4.31 -9.02
C GLN A 75 -5.90 3.18 -8.00
N ILE A 76 -5.83 3.49 -6.70
CA ILE A 76 -5.78 2.48 -5.63
C ILE A 76 -7.05 1.64 -5.66
N GLY A 77 -8.24 2.24 -5.75
CA GLY A 77 -9.50 1.50 -5.84
C GLY A 77 -9.59 0.62 -7.08
N GLN A 78 -9.14 1.10 -8.24
CA GLN A 78 -9.08 0.30 -9.47
C GLN A 78 -8.06 -0.84 -9.38
N LEU A 79 -6.90 -0.58 -8.76
CA LEU A 79 -5.88 -1.60 -8.55
C LEU A 79 -6.32 -2.64 -7.55
N GLN A 80 -7.01 -2.24 -6.47
CA GLN A 80 -7.63 -3.14 -5.50
C GLN A 80 -8.70 -4.00 -6.15
N LYS A 81 -9.60 -3.40 -6.95
CA LYS A 81 -10.63 -4.15 -7.69
C LYS A 81 -10.01 -5.15 -8.67
N ARG A 82 -8.93 -4.76 -9.36
CA ARG A 82 -8.18 -5.68 -10.22
C ARG A 82 -7.43 -6.77 -9.44
N LEU A 83 -6.98 -6.47 -8.23
CA LEU A 83 -6.34 -7.44 -7.35
C LEU A 83 -7.37 -8.43 -6.82
N GLU A 84 -8.56 -7.96 -6.42
CA GLU A 84 -9.69 -8.77 -5.97
C GLU A 84 -10.25 -9.63 -7.12
N GLU A 85 -10.38 -9.06 -8.33
CA GLU A 85 -10.72 -9.79 -9.56
C GLU A 85 -9.64 -10.84 -9.88
N LYS A 86 -8.34 -10.50 -9.77
CA LYS A 86 -7.25 -11.45 -9.98
C LYS A 86 -7.09 -12.47 -8.86
N GLU A 87 -7.39 -12.15 -7.62
CA GLU A 87 -7.41 -13.11 -6.51
C GLU A 87 -8.60 -14.05 -6.70
N SER A 88 -9.76 -13.52 -7.10
CA SER A 88 -10.92 -14.33 -7.50
C SER A 88 -10.64 -15.19 -8.74
N GLU A 89 -9.87 -14.70 -9.71
CA GLU A 89 -9.50 -15.42 -10.95
C GLU A 89 -8.26 -16.33 -10.80
N SER A 90 -7.38 -16.12 -9.81
CA SER A 90 -6.10 -16.86 -9.69
C SER A 90 -5.93 -17.67 -8.40
N SER A 91 -6.68 -17.39 -7.35
CA SER A 91 -6.54 -18.08 -6.07
C SER A 91 -7.61 -17.62 -5.08
N GLU A 92 -8.72 -18.36 -5.05
CA GLU A 92 -9.13 -18.93 -3.78
C GLU A 92 -7.91 -19.72 -3.27
N ALA A 93 -6.97 -19.02 -2.62
CA ALA A 93 -5.73 -19.60 -2.17
C ALA A 93 -6.14 -20.73 -1.24
N VAL A 94 -5.90 -21.97 -1.68
CA VAL A 94 -6.16 -23.21 -0.93
C VAL A 94 -5.54 -23.04 0.46
N SER A 95 -6.36 -22.57 1.40
CA SER A 95 -5.90 -22.16 2.72
C SER A 95 -5.92 -23.40 3.58
N PHE A 96 -4.73 -23.99 3.79
CA PHE A 96 -4.59 -25.12 4.68
C PHE A 96 -4.62 -24.63 6.12
N ASP A 97 -5.54 -25.18 6.92
CA ASP A 97 -5.55 -24.93 8.35
C ASP A 97 -4.29 -25.54 8.98
N PRO A 98 -3.39 -24.75 9.59
CA PRO A 98 -2.18 -25.26 10.22
C PRO A 98 -2.44 -26.28 11.34
N GLU A 99 -3.63 -26.31 11.93
CA GLU A 99 -3.98 -27.31 12.94
C GLU A 99 -4.27 -28.70 12.33
N THR A 100 -4.90 -28.77 11.16
CA THR A 100 -5.11 -30.03 10.43
C THR A 100 -3.79 -30.70 10.04
N LEU A 101 -2.80 -29.91 9.62
CA LEU A 101 -1.45 -30.39 9.30
C LEU A 101 -0.76 -31.03 10.51
N LYS A 102 -0.90 -30.44 11.70
CA LYS A 102 -0.30 -30.98 12.92
C LYS A 102 -0.98 -32.25 13.41
N GLN A 103 -2.30 -32.35 13.26
CA GLN A 103 -3.08 -33.44 13.84
C GLN A 103 -3.15 -34.67 12.93
N GLU A 104 -3.22 -34.48 11.61
CA GLU A 104 -3.50 -35.59 10.68
C GLU A 104 -2.29 -36.00 9.81
N VAL A 105 -1.34 -35.09 9.59
CA VAL A 105 -0.24 -35.29 8.63
C VAL A 105 1.11 -35.49 9.33
N LEU A 106 1.46 -34.59 10.26
CA LEU A 106 2.74 -34.63 10.94
C LEU A 106 2.78 -35.73 12.02
N THR A 107 3.92 -36.41 12.13
CA THR A 107 4.17 -37.39 13.20
C THR A 107 5.31 -36.92 14.11
N GLY A 108 5.50 -37.58 15.25
CA GLY A 108 6.62 -37.31 16.17
C GLY A 108 8.02 -37.67 15.62
N GLN A 109 8.15 -38.02 14.34
CA GLN A 109 9.42 -38.30 13.67
C GLN A 109 9.66 -37.30 12.54
N TYR A 110 10.92 -37.08 12.19
CA TYR A 110 11.30 -36.27 11.03
C TYR A 110 10.80 -36.92 9.75
N GLN A 111 10.04 -36.16 8.97
CA GLN A 111 9.51 -36.57 7.66
C GLN A 111 10.08 -35.64 6.58
N SER A 112 10.28 -36.18 5.38
CA SER A 112 10.60 -35.39 4.21
C SER A 112 9.36 -34.67 3.68
N LEU A 113 9.57 -33.57 2.94
CA LEU A 113 8.46 -32.82 2.33
C LEU A 113 7.63 -33.71 1.38
N GLU A 114 8.27 -34.62 0.65
CA GLU A 114 7.57 -35.54 -0.26
C GLU A 114 6.66 -36.52 0.46
N GLU A 115 7.07 -37.03 1.63
CA GLU A 115 6.25 -37.91 2.46
C GLU A 115 5.03 -37.17 3.03
N ILE A 116 5.24 -35.93 3.48
CA ILE A 116 4.17 -35.04 3.97
C ILE A 116 3.15 -34.79 2.85
N LEU A 117 3.61 -34.42 1.66
CA LEU A 117 2.73 -34.16 0.51
C LEU A 117 1.95 -35.39 0.07
N ARG A 118 2.58 -36.56 0.01
CA ARG A 118 1.91 -37.82 -0.33
C ARG A 118 0.81 -38.15 0.66
N ARG A 119 1.10 -37.98 1.94
CA ARG A 119 0.15 -38.25 3.02
C ARG A 119 -1.04 -37.31 2.99
N ILE A 120 -0.85 -36.03 2.65
CA ILE A 120 -1.95 -35.05 2.46
C ILE A 120 -2.91 -35.50 1.36
N VAL A 121 -2.39 -36.07 0.27
CA VAL A 121 -3.21 -36.62 -0.81
C VAL A 121 -3.92 -37.91 -0.36
N GLU A 122 -3.25 -38.79 0.37
CA GLU A 122 -3.82 -40.04 0.89
C GLU A 122 -4.92 -39.83 1.93
N THR A 123 -4.81 -38.78 2.75
CA THR A 123 -5.82 -38.46 3.79
C THR A 123 -7.04 -37.73 3.22
N GLY A 124 -7.01 -37.30 1.96
CA GLY A 124 -8.14 -36.59 1.33
C GLY A 124 -8.40 -35.20 1.92
N ILE A 125 -7.51 -34.68 2.78
CA ILE A 125 -7.61 -33.31 3.33
C ILE A 125 -7.63 -32.29 2.20
N LEU A 126 -6.92 -32.60 1.12
CA LEU A 126 -6.88 -31.76 -0.07
C LEU A 126 -8.22 -31.71 -0.79
N ASP A 127 -9.00 -32.79 -0.80
CA ASP A 127 -10.21 -32.92 -1.63
C ASP A 127 -11.25 -31.85 -1.30
N ASP A 128 -11.47 -31.57 -0.01
CA ASP A 128 -12.44 -30.56 0.42
C ASP A 128 -11.96 -29.14 0.11
N VAL A 129 -10.64 -28.89 0.17
CA VAL A 129 -10.07 -27.57 -0.09
C VAL A 129 -9.95 -27.29 -1.59
N ILE A 130 -9.74 -28.31 -2.43
CA ILE A 130 -9.63 -28.14 -3.89
C ILE A 130 -10.98 -28.27 -4.61
N ARG A 131 -11.98 -28.95 -4.02
CA ARG A 131 -13.27 -29.19 -4.68
C ARG A 131 -13.96 -27.89 -5.09
N VAL A 132 -14.08 -26.92 -4.18
CA VAL A 132 -14.77 -25.66 -4.44
C VAL A 132 -14.03 -24.80 -5.48
N PRO A 133 -12.70 -24.57 -5.38
CA PRO A 133 -11.95 -23.85 -6.41
C PRO A 133 -12.03 -24.51 -7.79
N VAL A 134 -11.93 -25.85 -7.85
CA VAL A 134 -12.00 -26.58 -9.11
C VAL A 134 -13.39 -26.49 -9.72
N GLU A 135 -14.44 -26.62 -8.92
CA GLU A 135 -15.82 -26.49 -9.38
C GLU A 135 -16.11 -25.07 -9.90
N ASN A 136 -15.65 -24.03 -9.20
CA ASN A 136 -15.75 -22.64 -9.64
C ASN A 136 -15.01 -22.42 -10.97
N GLN A 137 -13.80 -22.95 -11.11
CA GLN A 137 -13.02 -22.83 -12.34
C GLN A 137 -13.71 -23.56 -13.51
N LEU A 138 -14.30 -24.72 -13.26
CA LEU A 138 -15.05 -25.47 -14.27
C LEU A 138 -16.31 -24.73 -14.72
N TYR A 139 -17.05 -24.10 -13.80
CA TYR A 139 -18.18 -23.23 -14.17
C TYR A 139 -17.73 -22.00 -14.97
N PHE A 140 -16.57 -21.41 -14.62
CA PHE A 140 -15.99 -20.29 -15.37
C PHE A 140 -15.62 -20.69 -16.80
N LEU A 141 -14.95 -21.83 -16.97
CA LEU A 141 -14.61 -22.39 -18.28
C LEU A 141 -15.87 -22.76 -19.08
N ALA A 142 -16.94 -23.21 -18.41
CA ALA A 142 -18.21 -23.49 -19.06
C ALA A 142 -18.90 -22.23 -19.57
N ALA A 143 -18.81 -21.13 -18.80
CA ALA A 143 -19.30 -19.83 -19.25
C ALA A 143 -18.55 -19.32 -20.50
N GLN A 144 -17.32 -19.77 -20.71
CA GLN A 144 -16.50 -19.47 -21.90
C GLN A 144 -16.69 -20.47 -23.05
N ASN A 145 -17.59 -21.45 -22.90
CA ASN A 145 -17.79 -22.58 -23.82
C ASN A 145 -16.51 -23.42 -24.07
N GLU A 146 -15.59 -23.46 -23.10
CA GLU A 146 -14.39 -24.30 -23.15
C GLU A 146 -14.61 -25.67 -22.49
N VAL A 147 -15.59 -25.78 -21.60
CA VAL A 147 -16.04 -27.07 -21.04
C VAL A 147 -17.58 -27.19 -21.00
N GLU A 148 -18.09 -28.41 -21.07
CA GLU A 148 -19.50 -28.79 -20.93
C GLU A 148 -19.70 -29.67 -19.68
N TYR A 149 -20.83 -29.48 -19.01
CA TYR A 149 -21.25 -30.32 -17.89
C TYR A 149 -22.47 -31.16 -18.28
N GLU A 150 -22.35 -32.48 -18.13
CA GLU A 150 -23.48 -33.41 -18.27
C GLU A 150 -23.77 -34.14 -16.96
N ARG A 151 -25.04 -34.07 -16.53
CA ARG A 151 -25.49 -34.73 -15.31
C ARG A 151 -25.35 -36.25 -15.43
N GLY A 152 -24.46 -36.84 -14.63
CA GLY A 152 -24.17 -38.28 -14.61
C GLY A 152 -22.87 -38.68 -15.32
N TRP A 153 -22.26 -37.76 -16.10
CA TRP A 153 -20.99 -37.98 -16.80
C TRP A 153 -19.87 -37.05 -16.33
N GLY A 154 -20.24 -35.88 -15.78
CA GLY A 154 -19.28 -34.91 -15.24
C GLY A 154 -18.91 -33.84 -16.26
N TRP A 155 -17.66 -33.38 -16.19
CA TRP A 155 -17.16 -32.27 -16.99
C TRP A 155 -16.35 -32.78 -18.19
N LYS A 156 -16.49 -32.11 -19.33
CA LYS A 156 -15.81 -32.46 -20.59
C LYS A 156 -15.33 -31.20 -21.29
N LEU A 157 -14.13 -31.20 -21.88
CA LEU A 157 -13.63 -30.09 -22.70
C LEU A 157 -14.42 -29.98 -24.03
N THR A 158 -14.88 -28.78 -24.36
CA THR A 158 -15.53 -28.45 -25.64
C THR A 158 -14.53 -27.88 -26.62
N GLY A 159 -13.76 -28.78 -27.24
CA GLY A 159 -12.80 -28.39 -28.26
C GLY A 159 -11.73 -29.45 -28.37
N ASN A 160 -11.83 -30.27 -29.40
CA ASN A 160 -10.81 -31.27 -29.70
C ASN A 160 -9.82 -30.64 -30.69
N GLU A 161 -8.62 -30.31 -30.25
CA GLU A 161 -7.44 -30.51 -31.09
C GLU A 161 -6.49 -31.45 -30.35
N VAL A 162 -6.72 -32.73 -30.63
CA VAL A 162 -5.60 -33.64 -30.92
C VAL A 162 -4.76 -32.96 -32.00
N SER A 163 -3.61 -32.42 -31.61
CA SER A 163 -2.52 -32.14 -32.53
C SER A 163 -1.30 -32.96 -32.07
N GLN A 164 -1.21 -34.16 -32.66
CA GLN A 164 -0.06 -35.08 -32.83
C GLN A 164 0.78 -35.50 -31.62
#